data_AF-A0A2E5F7F7-F1
#
_entry.id   AF-A0A2E5F7F7-F1
#
_cell.length_a   1.000
_cell.length_b   1.000
_cell.length_c   1.000
_cell.angle_alpha   90.00
_cell.angle_beta   90.00
_cell.angle_gamma   90.00
#
_symmetry.space_group_name_H-M   'P 1'
#
loop_
_entity.id
_entity.type
_entity.pdbx_description
1 polymer ?
#
loop_
_entity_poly.entity_id
_entity_poly.type
_entity_poly.pdbx_seq_one_letter_code
_entity_poly.pdbx_strand_id
1 'polypeptide(L)' 'MRLTKGYVIWQGLSMLDHKTEVAMVATCVGTPSTNPKTGDAIQVFFLVVDENPWESVITGMDEGVCGDCIHRKVHKGT' A
#
# COMPACT_ATOMS: atom_id res chain seq x y z
N MET A 1 -25.09 -10.09 -7.43
CA MET A 1 -23.72 -10.05 -7.99
C MET A 1 -22.86 -9.24 -7.03
N ARG A 2 -21.87 -9.86 -6.37
CA ARG A 2 -20.98 -9.15 -5.43
C ARG A 2 -19.82 -8.57 -6.24
N LEU A 3 -19.86 -7.27 -6.52
CA LEU A 3 -18.74 -6.59 -7.17
C LEU A 3 -17.49 -6.76 -6.30
N THR A 4 -16.38 -7.14 -6.90
CA THR A 4 -15.07 -7.18 -6.26
C THR A 4 -14.76 -5.78 -5.74
N LYS A 5 -14.49 -5.67 -4.44
CA LYS A 5 -14.30 -4.37 -3.76
C LYS A 5 -12.90 -3.79 -3.96
N GLY A 6 -11.96 -4.56 -4.50
CA GLY A 6 -10.55 -4.19 -4.62
C GLY A 6 -9.99 -4.58 -5.99
N TYR A 7 -9.13 -3.73 -6.53
CA TYR A 7 -8.47 -3.89 -7.82
C TYR A 7 -6.98 -3.56 -7.68
N VAL A 8 -6.12 -4.43 -8.22
CA VAL A 8 -4.72 -4.06 -8.47
C VAL A 8 -4.73 -3.17 -9.71
N ILE A 9 -4.45 -1.88 -9.52
CA ILE A 9 -4.48 -0.89 -10.60
C ILE A 9 -3.08 -0.63 -11.19
N TRP A 10 -2.03 -1.07 -10.48
CA TRP A 10 -0.66 -1.09 -10.99
C TRP A 10 0.17 -2.11 -10.19
N GLN A 11 1.16 -2.74 -10.84
CA GLN A 11 2.15 -3.60 -10.20
C GLN A 11 3.47 -3.52 -10.96
N GLY A 12 4.59 -3.48 -10.25
CA GLY A 12 5.92 -3.47 -10.83
C GLY A 12 7.01 -3.08 -9.84
N LEU A 13 8.23 -2.90 -10.33
CA LEU A 13 9.35 -2.42 -9.52
C LEU A 13 9.07 -1.00 -9.02
N SER A 14 9.32 -0.76 -7.73
CA SER A 14 9.16 0.54 -7.11
C SER A 14 9.99 1.60 -7.84
N MET A 15 9.41 2.79 -7.98
CA MET A 15 10.12 3.94 -8.52
C MET A 15 11.07 4.59 -7.52
N LEU A 16 10.99 4.22 -6.23
CA LEU A 16 11.84 4.77 -5.18
C LEU A 16 13.20 4.07 -5.14
N ASP A 17 13.21 2.73 -5.24
CA ASP A 17 14.41 1.92 -5.10
C ASP A 17 14.78 1.11 -6.36
N HIS A 18 13.89 1.04 -7.35
CA HIS A 18 14.03 0.24 -8.58
C HIS A 18 14.35 -1.24 -8.35
N LYS A 19 14.02 -1.77 -7.17
CA LYS A 19 14.38 -3.13 -6.73
C LYS A 19 13.21 -3.89 -6.12
N THR A 20 12.40 -3.25 -5.31
CA THR A 20 11.29 -3.91 -4.60
C THR A 20 10.07 -3.95 -5.50
N GLU A 21 9.49 -5.13 -5.70
CA GLU A 21 8.22 -5.24 -6.42
C GLU A 21 7.07 -4.78 -5.52
N VAL A 22 6.30 -3.80 -5.97
CA VAL A 22 5.17 -3.24 -5.22
C VAL A 22 3.90 -3.24 -6.07
N ALA A 23 2.75 -3.36 -5.42
CA ALA A 23 1.43 -3.29 -6.03
C ALA A 23 0.64 -2.09 -5.48
N MET A 24 -0.07 -1.40 -6.37
CA MET A 24 -1.03 -0.37 -6.04
C MET A 24 -2.44 -0.97 -6.09
N VAL A 25 -3.10 -1.01 -4.94
CA VAL A 25 -4.43 -1.59 -4.77
C VAL A 25 -5.45 -0.50 -4.47
N ALA A 26 -6.47 -0.36 -5.30
CA ALA A 26 -7.61 0.51 -5.06
C ALA A 26 -8.77 -0.28 -4.48
N THR A 27 -9.34 0.18 -3.37
CA THR A 27 -10.51 -0.41 -2.72
C THR A 27 -11.67 0.59 -2.63
N CYS A 28 -12.84 0.10 -2.19
CA CYS A 28 -14.09 0.87 -2.14
C CYS A 28 -14.64 1.29 -3.52
N VAL A 29 -14.19 0.63 -4.60
CA VAL A 29 -14.71 0.84 -5.95
C VAL A 29 -16.14 0.30 -6.05
N GLY A 30 -17.10 1.20 -6.27
CA GLY A 30 -18.53 0.85 -6.40
C GLY A 30 -19.22 0.45 -5.09
N THR A 31 -18.54 0.51 -3.96
CA THR A 31 -19.15 0.28 -2.63
C THR A 31 -18.45 1.16 -1.60
N PRO A 32 -19.14 2.16 -1.03
CA PRO A 32 -18.58 3.03 0.01
C PRO A 32 -18.09 2.27 1.25
N SER A 33 -17.11 2.86 1.90
CA SER A 33 -16.67 2.50 3.24
C SER A 33 -17.79 2.73 4.26
N THR A 34 -17.88 1.85 5.25
CA THR A 34 -18.76 2.06 6.42
C THR A 34 -18.17 3.04 7.42
N ASN A 35 -16.89 3.42 7.27
CA ASN A 35 -16.28 4.47 8.07
C ASN A 35 -16.80 5.84 7.60
N PRO A 36 -17.55 6.59 8.43
CA PRO A 36 -18.14 7.87 8.02
C PRO A 36 -17.11 8.93 7.65
N LYS A 37 -15.83 8.76 8.06
CA LYS A 37 -14.75 9.68 7.69
C LYS A 37 -14.30 9.51 6.24
N THR A 38 -14.37 8.29 5.69
CA THR A 38 -13.87 7.99 4.34
C THR A 38 -14.98 7.79 3.32
N GLY A 39 -16.18 7.38 3.74
CA GLY A 39 -17.37 7.38 2.89
C GLY A 39 -17.13 6.73 1.52
N ASP A 40 -17.39 7.47 0.45
CA ASP A 40 -17.26 7.06 -0.95
C ASP A 40 -15.84 7.24 -1.54
N ALA A 41 -14.86 7.67 -0.74
CA ALA A 41 -13.49 7.82 -1.20
C ALA A 41 -12.88 6.47 -1.61
N ILE A 42 -12.27 6.45 -2.79
CA ILE A 42 -11.41 5.34 -3.21
C ILE A 42 -10.15 5.35 -2.35
N GLN A 43 -9.87 4.21 -1.71
CA GLN A 43 -8.70 4.07 -0.85
C GLN A 43 -7.61 3.34 -1.63
N VAL A 44 -6.44 3.95 -1.73
CA VAL A 44 -5.30 3.41 -2.49
C VAL A 44 -4.19 3.01 -1.52
N PHE A 45 -3.71 1.78 -1.68
CA PHE A 45 -2.63 1.20 -0.88
C PHE A 45 -1.47 0.82 -1.79
N PHE A 46 -0.25 1.08 -1.34
CA PHE A 46 0.98 0.56 -1.93
C PHE A 46 1.52 -0.53 -1.01
N LEU A 47 1.70 -1.73 -1.54
CA LEU A 47 2.09 -2.91 -0.76
C LEU A 47 3.26 -3.61 -1.46
N VAL A 48 4.17 -4.19 -0.68
CA VAL A 48 5.18 -5.11 -1.22
C VAL A 48 4.48 -6.38 -1.71
N VAL A 49 4.85 -6.87 -2.90
CA VAL A 49 4.25 -8.07 -3.50
C VAL A 49 4.69 -9.32 -2.74
N ASP A 50 3.77 -10.27 -2.57
CA ASP A 50 3.99 -11.56 -1.90
C ASP A 50 4.52 -11.48 -0.46
N GLU A 51 4.34 -10.33 0.20
CA GLU A 51 4.75 -10.11 1.57
C GLU A 51 3.57 -9.65 2.44
N ASN A 52 3.57 -10.07 3.71
CA ASN A 52 2.63 -9.55 4.68
C ASN A 52 2.94 -8.06 4.96
N PRO A 53 2.00 -7.12 4.74
CA PRO A 53 2.29 -5.69 4.88
C PRO A 53 2.75 -5.27 6.28
N TRP A 54 2.29 -5.98 7.31
CA TRP A 54 2.69 -5.71 8.68
C TRP A 54 4.12 -6.16 8.95
N GLU A 55 4.51 -7.31 8.41
CA GLU A 55 5.88 -7.81 8.52
C GLU A 55 6.86 -6.91 7.75
N SER A 56 6.48 -6.42 6.56
CA SER A 56 7.31 -5.49 5.78
C SER A 56 7.67 -4.22 6.57
N VAL A 57 6.69 -3.63 7.26
CA VAL A 57 6.90 -2.42 8.07
C VAL A 57 7.77 -2.71 9.31
N ILE A 58 7.62 -3.89 9.93
CA ILE A 58 8.40 -4.26 11.12
C ILE A 58 9.86 -4.50 10.77
N THR A 59 10.10 -5.19 9.66
CA THR A 59 11.43 -5.64 9.23
C THR A 59 12.16 -4.59 8.40
N GLY A 60 11.45 -3.58 7.89
CA GLY A 60 12.01 -2.54 7.03
C GLY A 60 12.03 -2.90 5.55
N MET A 61 11.35 -3.98 5.13
CA MET A 61 11.19 -4.36 3.73
C MET A 61 10.23 -3.44 2.97
N ASP A 62 9.53 -2.55 3.68
CA ASP A 62 8.69 -1.48 3.10
C ASP A 62 9.47 -0.31 2.46
N GLU A 63 10.77 -0.45 2.20
CA GLU A 63 11.60 0.60 1.57
C GLU A 63 11.11 0.98 0.18
N GLY A 64 10.70 0.00 -0.63
CA GLY A 64 10.09 0.26 -1.93
C GLY A 64 8.74 0.98 -1.86
N VAL A 65 8.09 0.99 -0.70
CA VAL A 65 6.80 1.68 -0.49
C VAL A 65 7.00 3.08 0.08
N CYS A 66 7.85 3.21 1.10
CA CYS A 66 7.99 4.44 1.87
C CYS A 66 9.33 5.17 1.69
N GLY A 67 10.32 4.57 1.05
CA GLY A 67 11.65 5.17 0.82
C GLY A 67 12.34 5.58 2.13
N ASP A 68 12.82 6.82 2.20
CA ASP A 68 13.43 7.39 3.42
C ASP A 68 12.42 8.18 4.28
N CYS A 69 11.15 7.79 4.25
CA CYS A 69 10.11 8.50 5.02
C CYS A 69 10.38 8.42 6.53
N ILE A 70 10.34 9.57 7.20
CA ILE A 70 10.53 9.70 8.67
C ILE A 70 9.50 8.92 9.50
N HIS A 71 8.37 8.53 8.89
CA HIS A 71 7.33 7.75 9.54
C HIS A 71 7.54 6.24 9.40
N ARG A 72 8.55 5.78 8.65
CA ARG A 72 8.89 4.36 8.59
C ARG A 72 9.37 3.90 9.96
N LYS A 73 8.89 2.73 10.36
CA LYS A 73 9.17 2.18 11.70
C LYS A 73 10.66 1.98 11.98
N VAL A 74 11.43 1.61 10.97
CA VAL A 74 12.87 1.35 11.08
C VAL A 74 13.74 2.57 10.76
N HIS A 75 13.15 3.71 10.41
CA HIS A 75 13.89 4.92 10.07
C HIS A 75 14.71 5.38 11.28
N LYS A 76 16.02 5.61 11.08
CA LYS A 76 16.95 5.86 12.19
C LYS A 76 17.03 7.31 12.63
N GLY A 77 16.34 8.23 11.95
CA GLY A 77 16.48 9.66 12.19
C GLY A 77 17.84 10.14 11.70
N THR A 78 17.85 11.03 10.72
CA THR A 78 19.04 11.82 10.40
C THR A 78 19.22 12.94 11.40
#